data_AF-A0A261SQA5-F1
#
_entry.id   AF-A0A261SQA5-F1
#
_cell.length_a   1.000
_cell.length_b   1.000
_cell.length_c   1.000
_cell.angle_alpha   90.00
_cell.angle_beta   90.00
_cell.angle_gamma   90.00
#
_symmetry.space_group_name_H-M   'P 1'
#
loop_
_entity.id
_entity.type
_entity.pdbx_description
1 polymer ?
#
loop_
_entity_poly.entity_id
_entity_poly.type
_entity_poly.pdbx_seq_one_letter_code
_entity_poly.pdbx_strand_id
1 'polypeptide(L)' 'MNTPLDQDVRDRLLARRGEWPTIATDSGVSHSWISKFVRGQIPNPGYTTLTRLGVSLGIRGLRRTAGPGGGEHA' A
#
# COMPACT_ATOMS: atom_id res chain seq x y z
N MET A 1 -7.40 10.99 -13.06
CA MET A 1 -6.92 11.96 -12.06
C MET A 1 -5.88 11.26 -11.21
N ASN A 2 -4.62 11.72 -11.19
CA ASN A 2 -3.55 11.12 -10.37
C ASN A 2 -3.69 11.68 -8.96
N THR A 3 -4.25 10.90 -8.03
CA THR A 3 -4.40 11.38 -6.65
C THR A 3 -3.01 11.44 -5.97
N PRO A 4 -2.80 12.31 -4.97
CA PRO A 4 -1.54 12.33 -4.23
C PRO A 4 -1.23 10.97 -3.58
N LEU A 5 -2.25 10.16 -3.26
CA LEU A 5 -2.08 8.80 -2.74
C LEU A 5 -1.53 7.83 -3.80
N ASP A 6 -2.01 7.90 -5.05
CA ASP A 6 -1.48 7.08 -6.16
C ASP A 6 0.03 7.27 -6.30
N GLN A 7 0.47 8.52 -6.26
CA GLN A 7 1.87 8.86 -6.42
C GLN A 7 2.72 8.33 -5.26
N ASP A 8 2.26 8.51 -4.01
CA ASP A 8 2.99 8.03 -2.81
C ASP A 8 3.07 6.50 -2.77
N VAL A 9 1.96 5.81 -3.09
CA VAL A 9 1.94 4.34 -3.21
C VAL A 9 2.90 3.87 -4.29
N ARG A 10 2.92 4.51 -5.46
CA ARG A 10 3.81 4.15 -6.57
C ARG A 10 5.27 4.36 -6.20
N ASP A 11 5.63 5.49 -5.59
CA ASP A 11 7.00 5.79 -5.16
C ASP A 11 7.51 4.76 -4.15
N ARG A 12 6.71 4.46 -3.12
CA ARG A 12 7.07 3.45 -2.10
C ARG A 12 7.17 2.04 -2.65
N LEU A 13 6.34 1.68 -3.62
CA LEU A 13 6.46 0.41 -4.33
C LEU A 13 7.77 0.37 -5.14
N LEU A 14 8.10 1.44 -5.87
CA LEU A 14 9.35 1.50 -6.63
C LEU A 14 10.58 1.43 -5.72
N ALA A 15 10.54 2.02 -4.52
CA ALA A 15 11.60 1.90 -3.52
C ALA A 15 11.75 0.48 -2.96
N ARG A 16 10.68 -0.33 -2.96
CA ARG A 16 10.62 -1.69 -2.36
C ARG A 16 10.38 -2.79 -3.39
N ARG A 17 11.01 -2.70 -4.57
CA ARG A 17 10.84 -3.67 -5.67
C ARG A 17 11.07 -5.14 -5.27
N GLY A 18 11.99 -5.39 -4.35
CA GLY A 18 12.24 -6.75 -3.84
C GLY A 18 11.12 -7.30 -2.95
N GLU A 19 10.32 -6.42 -2.33
CA GLU A 19 9.28 -6.81 -1.37
C GLU A 19 7.87 -6.85 -1.98
N TRP A 20 7.73 -6.59 -3.28
CA TRP A 20 6.45 -6.65 -3.99
C TRP A 20 5.63 -7.92 -3.73
N PRO A 21 6.18 -9.14 -3.76
CA PRO A 21 5.39 -10.33 -3.46
C PRO A 21 4.89 -10.35 -2.01
N THR A 22 5.69 -9.86 -1.06
CA THR A 22 5.29 -9.77 0.35
C THR A 22 4.19 -8.73 0.55
N ILE A 23 4.36 -7.54 -0.04
CA ILE A 23 3.37 -6.45 0.01
C ILE A 23 2.06 -6.88 -0.67
N ALA A 24 2.14 -7.58 -1.80
CA ALA A 24 1.00 -8.16 -2.48
C ALA A 24 0.19 -9.08 -1.55
N THR A 25 0.87 -9.98 -0.85
CA THR A 25 0.25 -10.89 0.11
C THR A 25 -0.35 -10.15 1.31
N ASP A 26 0.37 -9.20 1.93
CA ASP A 26 -0.13 -8.45 3.08
C ASP A 26 -1.34 -7.56 2.74
N SER A 27 -1.31 -6.91 1.57
CA SER A 27 -2.39 -6.03 1.12
C SER A 27 -3.57 -6.77 0.50
N GLY A 28 -3.43 -8.07 0.21
CA GLY A 28 -4.40 -8.86 -0.55
C GLY A 28 -4.54 -8.40 -2.01
N VAL A 29 -3.47 -7.87 -2.60
CA VAL A 29 -3.42 -7.35 -3.98
C VAL A 29 -2.49 -8.21 -4.81
N SER A 30 -2.90 -8.64 -6.00
CA SER A 30 -2.04 -9.49 -6.83
C SER A 30 -0.74 -8.80 -7.25
N HIS A 31 0.38 -9.53 -7.26
CA HIS A 31 1.67 -9.05 -7.77
C HIS A 31 1.56 -8.48 -9.20
N SER A 32 0.80 -9.13 -10.08
CA SER A 32 0.54 -8.61 -11.45
C SER A 32 -0.21 -7.28 -11.46
N TRP A 33 -1.06 -7.02 -10.46
CA TRP A 33 -1.73 -5.72 -10.31
C TRP A 33 -0.72 -4.64 -9.93
N ILE A 34 0.17 -4.92 -8.97
CA ILE A 34 1.26 -4.00 -8.58
C ILE A 34 2.12 -3.62 -9.79
N SER A 35 2.54 -4.62 -10.57
CA SER A 35 3.35 -4.38 -11.79
C SER A 35 2.62 -3.50 -12.82
N LYS A 36 1.33 -3.73 -13.07
CA LYS A 36 0.51 -2.88 -13.94
C LYS A 36 0.34 -1.47 -13.38
N PHE A 37 0.17 -1.35 -12.06
CA PHE A 37 -0.01 -0.08 -11.37
C PHE A 37 1.23 0.80 -11.48
N VAL A 38 2.42 0.27 -11.18
CA VAL A 38 3.66 1.06 -11.28
C VAL A 38 3.98 1.47 -12.72
N ARG A 39 3.58 0.66 -13.71
CA ARG A 39 3.71 0.97 -15.14
C ARG A 39 2.69 1.97 -15.67
N GLY A 40 1.73 2.41 -14.85
CA GLY A 40 0.66 3.31 -15.30
C GLY A 40 -0.38 2.64 -16.20
N GLN A 41 -0.44 1.31 -16.23
CA GLN A 41 -1.41 0.55 -17.04
C GLN A 41 -2.76 0.38 -16.35
N ILE A 42 -2.94 0.94 -15.15
CA ILE A 42 -4.21 0.97 -14.44
C ILE A 42 -4.76 2.39 -14.52
N PRO A 43 -5.77 2.65 -15.37
CA PRO A 43 -6.30 3.99 -15.57
C PRO A 43 -7.11 4.50 -14.37
N ASN A 44 -7.77 3.60 -13.65
CA ASN A 44 -8.56 3.94 -12.46
C ASN A 44 -8.29 2.92 -11.34
N PRO A 45 -7.15 3.06 -10.64
CA PRO A 45 -6.81 2.21 -9.49
C PRO A 45 -7.83 2.50 -8.39
N GLY A 46 -8.63 1.50 -8.03
CA GLY A 46 -9.67 1.66 -7.03
C GLY A 46 -9.09 2.20 -5.72
N TYR A 47 -9.71 3.23 -5.16
CA TYR A 47 -9.24 3.89 -3.93
C TYR A 47 -9.10 2.90 -2.76
N THR A 48 -9.98 1.90 -2.70
CA THR A 48 -9.91 0.78 -1.75
C THR A 48 -8.59 0.00 -1.86
N THR A 49 -8.12 -0.29 -3.08
CA THR A 49 -6.87 -1.02 -3.33
C THR A 49 -5.65 -0.20 -2.96
N LEU A 50 -5.66 1.10 -3.32
CA LEU A 50 -4.60 2.04 -2.94
C LEU A 50 -4.51 2.19 -1.42
N THR A 51 -5.65 2.24 -0.74
CA THR A 51 -5.71 2.33 0.71
C THR A 51 -5.13 1.09 1.38
N ARG A 52 -5.48 -0.11 0.90
CA ARG A 52 -4.90 -1.38 1.40
C ARG A 52 -3.39 -1.43 1.23
N LEU A 53 -2.90 -1.09 0.04
CA LEU A 53 -1.47 -0.99 -0.23
C LEU A 53 -0.82 0.06 0.67
N GLY A 54 -1.43 1.22 0.83
CA GLY A 54 -0.92 2.29 1.68
C GLY A 54 -0.82 1.89 3.15
N VAL A 55 -1.75 1.08 3.66
CA VAL A 55 -1.69 0.51 5.02
C VAL A 55 -0.51 -0.46 5.16
N SER A 56 -0.27 -1.33 4.19
CA SER A 56 0.88 -2.26 4.20
C SER A 56 2.22 -1.54 4.00
N LEU A 57 2.23 -0.47 3.21
CA LEU A 57 3.41 0.37 2.95
C LEU A 57 3.68 1.40 4.05
N GLY A 58 2.82 1.46 5.09
CA GLY A 58 2.96 2.39 6.21
C GLY A 58 2.87 3.86 5.79
N ILE A 59 1.99 4.20 4.84
CA ILE A 59 1.77 5.60 4.41
C ILE A 59 1.25 6.40 5.61
N ARG A 60 1.93 7.50 5.94
CA ARG A 60 1.51 8.40 7.03
C ARG A 60 0.13 8.96 6.70
N GLY A 61 -0.85 8.72 7.57
CA GLY A 61 -2.25 9.07 7.35
C GLY A 61 -3.15 7.86 7.09
N LEU A 62 -2.63 6.79 6.48
CA LEU A 62 -3.30 5.50 6.36
C LEU A 62 -2.87 4.57 7.49
N ARG A 63 -2.86 5.10 8.72
CA ARG A 63 -2.49 4.32 9.89
C ARG A 63 -3.46 3.14 9.97
N ARG A 64 -2.94 1.92 9.95
CA ARG A 64 -3.63 0.76 10.51
C ARG A 64 -3.99 1.20 11.93
N THR A 65 -5.27 1.50 12.19
CA THR A 65 -5.76 1.71 13.55
C THR A 65 -5.75 0.34 14.24
N ALA A 66 -4.57 -0.24 14.38
CA ALA A 66 -4.28 -1.09 15.51
C ALA A 66 -4.28 -0.10 16.69
N GLY A 67 -5.41 -0.06 17.39
CA GLY A 67 -5.49 0.66 18.66
C GLY A 67 -4.37 0.17 19.59
N PRO A 68 -3.92 1.00 20.55
CA PRO A 68 -3.03 0.54 21.59
C PRO A 68 -3.79 -0.50 22.42
N GLY A 69 -3.54 -1.79 22.17
CA GLY A 69 -3.79 -2.83 23.16
C GLY A 69 -2.80 -2.62 24.29
N GLY A 70 -3.31 -2.27 25.47
CA GLY A 70 -2.51 -2.02 26.67
C GLY A 70 -1.98 -3.28 27.36
N GLY A 71 -1.16 -3.03 28.40
CA GLY A 71 -0.53 -4.00 29.31
C GLY A 71 0.98 -4.08 29.06
N GLU A 72 1.91 -3.86 29.97
CA GLU A 72 1.92 -3.88 31.44
C GLU A 72 2.98 -2.88 31.95
N HIS A 73 2.63 -2.06 32.94
CA HIS A 73 3.61 -1.51 33.88
C HIS A 73 3.65 -2.46 35.07
N ALA A 74 4.86 -2.94 35.36
CA ALA A 74 5.23 -3.86 36.42
C ALA A 74 4.87 -3.38 37.84
#